data_AF-A0A7J3E3Q7-F1
#
_entry.id   AF-A0A7J3E3Q7-F1
#
_cell.length_a   1.000
_cell.length_b   1.000
_cell.length_c   1.000
_cell.angle_alpha   90.00
_cell.angle_beta   90.00
_cell.angle_gamma   90.00
#
_symmetry.space_group_name_H-M   'P 1'
#
loop_
_entity.id
_entity.type
_entity.pdbx_description
1 polymer ?
#
loop_
_entity_poly.entity_id
_entity_poly.type
_entity_poly.pdbx_seq_one_letter_code
_entity_poly.pdbx_strand_id
1 'polypeptide(L)'
;MPRKRTRMKKPKLRKYERMVKLRKRVVEVLSPPTLVLFGFLVRVFLSFTSLIKAILLSWGAIDGIISNYLYKHEKFFPYQFIRYGRIVANLAWVVSPIIPIVWNIGDGIYSLHIYSKAEGIENLSRYGRILNGGLLALLTF
;
A
#
# COMPACT_ATOMS: atom_id res chain seq x y z
N MET A 1 -9.88 -4.53 50.96
CA MET A 1 -10.05 -3.34 50.09
C MET A 1 -9.30 -3.54 48.77
N PRO A 2 -9.96 -3.69 47.60
CA PRO A 2 -9.26 -3.81 46.33
C PRO A 2 -8.93 -2.42 45.77
N ARG A 3 -7.64 -2.16 45.50
CA ARG A 3 -7.14 -0.95 44.81
C ARG A 3 -7.73 -0.90 43.40
N LYS A 4 -8.58 0.10 43.12
CA LYS A 4 -9.00 0.47 41.77
C LYS A 4 -7.75 0.84 40.95
N ARG A 5 -7.27 -0.08 40.09
CA ARG A 5 -6.31 0.25 39.03
C ARG A 5 -6.97 1.23 38.08
N THR A 6 -6.59 2.48 38.17
CA THR A 6 -6.90 3.54 37.21
C THR A 6 -6.47 3.07 35.82
N ARG A 7 -7.43 2.67 34.99
CA ARG A 7 -7.24 2.49 33.54
C ARG A 7 -6.85 3.86 32.97
N MET A 8 -5.55 4.12 32.86
CA MET A 8 -5.05 5.28 32.13
C MET A 8 -5.61 5.26 30.71
N LYS A 9 -6.13 6.42 30.29
CA LYS A 9 -6.77 6.67 28.99
C LYS A 9 -5.85 6.27 27.83
N LYS A 10 -6.07 5.09 27.25
CA LYS A 10 -5.36 4.51 26.09
C LYS A 10 -5.59 5.15 24.69
N PRO A 11 -6.56 6.05 24.40
CA PRO A 11 -6.78 6.48 23.02
C PRO A 11 -5.74 7.49 22.50
N LYS A 12 -5.11 8.30 23.38
CA LYS A 12 -4.10 9.30 22.97
C LYS A 12 -2.79 8.66 22.50
N LEU A 13 -2.34 7.57 23.17
CA LEU A 13 -1.14 6.80 22.78
C LEU A 13 -1.29 6.15 21.39
N ARG A 14 -2.46 5.57 21.09
CA ARG A 14 -2.73 4.99 19.76
C ARG A 14 -2.68 6.01 18.63
N LYS A 15 -3.20 7.23 18.85
CA LYS A 15 -3.15 8.30 17.84
C LYS A 15 -1.71 8.77 17.58
N TYR A 16 -0.90 8.88 18.63
CA TYR A 16 0.50 9.26 18.51
C TYR A 16 1.32 8.22 17.73
N GLU A 17 1.20 6.93 18.09
CA GLU A 17 1.88 5.84 17.38
C GLU A 17 1.50 5.79 15.88
N ARG A 18 0.23 6.09 15.55
CA ARG A 18 -0.25 6.17 14.16
C ARG A 18 0.34 7.34 13.39
N MET A 19 0.39 8.54 13.98
CA MET A 19 1.05 9.70 13.36
C MET A 19 2.53 9.42 13.10
N VAL A 20 3.21 8.75 14.02
CA VAL A 20 4.60 8.34 13.84
C VAL A 20 4.74 7.36 12.68
N LYS A 21 3.84 6.37 12.53
CA LYS A 21 3.83 5.45 11.37
C LYS A 21 3.61 6.19 10.04
N LEU A 22 2.70 7.15 9.99
CA LEU A 22 2.44 7.98 8.80
C LEU A 22 3.65 8.82 8.42
N ARG A 23 4.26 9.50 9.40
CA ARG A 23 5.47 10.29 9.18
C ARG A 23 6.61 9.41 8.67
N LYS A 24 6.79 8.21 9.25
CA LYS A 24 7.75 7.22 8.74
C LYS A 24 7.46 6.84 7.29
N ARG A 25 6.20 6.63 6.91
CA ARG A 25 5.83 6.32 5.52
C ARG A 25 6.20 7.45 4.56
N VAL A 26 5.89 8.69 4.90
CA VAL A 26 6.22 9.85 4.05
C VAL A 26 7.74 9.98 3.89
N VAL A 27 8.47 9.84 4.99
CA VAL A 27 9.95 9.87 4.97
C VAL A 27 10.51 8.72 4.13
N GLU A 28 9.93 7.52 4.23
CA GLU A 28 10.39 6.36 3.47
C GLU A 28 10.11 6.52 1.97
N VAL A 29 8.92 6.99 1.60
CA VAL A 29 8.53 7.26 0.20
C VAL A 29 9.47 8.28 -0.45
N LEU A 30 9.83 9.33 0.31
CA LEU A 30 10.71 10.40 -0.16
C LEU A 30 12.19 10.13 0.09
N SER A 31 12.55 8.95 0.59
CA SER A 31 13.95 8.61 0.85
C SER A 31 14.71 8.35 -0.47
N PRO A 32 16.01 8.70 -0.54
CA PRO A 32 16.81 8.47 -1.75
C PRO A 32 16.78 7.01 -2.25
N PRO A 33 16.88 5.97 -1.40
CA PRO A 33 16.79 4.58 -1.86
C PRO A 33 15.45 4.26 -2.53
N THR A 34 14.34 4.76 -1.98
CA THR A 34 13.01 4.55 -2.55
C THR A 34 12.82 5.30 -3.87
N LEU A 35 13.34 6.52 -3.99
CA LEU A 35 13.30 7.28 -5.23
C LEU A 35 14.13 6.62 -6.34
N VAL A 36 15.32 6.09 -6.01
CA VAL A 36 16.15 5.32 -6.95
C VAL A 36 15.42 4.05 -7.39
N LEU A 37 14.83 3.31 -6.45
CA LEU A 37 14.05 2.13 -6.75
C LEU A 37 12.82 2.45 -7.62
N PHE A 38 12.15 3.57 -7.35
CA PHE A 38 11.01 4.03 -8.15
C PHE A 38 11.44 4.36 -9.57
N GLY A 39 12.50 5.15 -9.74
CA GLY A 39 13.06 5.48 -11.04
C GLY A 39 13.48 4.22 -11.82
N PHE A 40 14.09 3.25 -11.13
CA PHE A 40 14.43 1.96 -11.73
C PHE A 40 13.18 1.19 -12.19
N LEU A 41 12.16 1.05 -11.34
CA LEU A 41 10.91 0.38 -11.70
C LEU A 41 10.21 1.07 -12.88
N VAL A 42 10.12 2.40 -12.86
CA VAL A 42 9.53 3.17 -13.96
C VAL A 42 10.28 2.92 -15.25
N ARG A 43 11.62 2.93 -15.20
CA ARG A 43 12.46 2.63 -16.37
C ARG A 43 12.25 1.22 -16.89
N VAL A 44 12.14 0.23 -16.01
CA VAL A 44 11.87 -1.17 -16.40
C VAL A 44 10.50 -1.28 -17.07
N PHE A 45 9.45 -0.75 -16.45
CA PHE A 45 8.10 -0.83 -17.03
C PHE A 45 7.96 -0.02 -18.32
N LEU A 46 8.67 1.10 -18.47
CA LEU A 46 8.70 1.87 -19.71
C LEU A 46 9.15 1.05 -20.92
N SER A 47 9.97 0.01 -20.73
CA SER A 47 10.36 -0.90 -21.80
C SER A 47 9.21 -1.79 -22.30
N PHE A 48 8.12 -1.91 -21.55
CA PHE A 48 7.00 -2.81 -21.85
C PHE A 48 5.65 -2.08 -21.97
N THR A 49 5.56 -0.79 -21.61
CA THR A 49 4.30 -0.06 -21.56
C THR A 49 4.49 1.46 -21.66
N SER A 50 3.39 2.21 -21.72
CA SER A 50 3.42 3.68 -21.79
C SER A 50 3.85 4.32 -20.46
N LEU A 51 4.36 5.56 -20.51
CA LEU A 51 4.84 6.29 -19.33
C LEU A 51 3.84 6.31 -18.17
N ILE A 52 2.56 6.59 -18.46
CA ILE A 52 1.52 6.66 -17.43
C ILE A 52 1.31 5.28 -16.78
N LYS A 53 1.24 4.20 -17.57
CA LYS A 53 1.11 2.83 -17.06
C LYS A 53 2.34 2.41 -16.27
N ALA A 54 3.54 2.77 -16.72
CA ALA A 54 4.79 2.48 -16.02
C ALA A 54 4.82 3.14 -14.63
N ILE A 55 4.36 4.38 -14.52
CA ILE A 55 4.23 5.09 -13.24
C ILE A 55 3.23 4.37 -12.32
N LEU A 56 2.05 3.98 -12.84
CA LEU A 56 1.00 3.31 -12.08
C LEU A 56 1.44 1.93 -11.55
N LEU A 57 2.10 1.12 -12.38
CA LEU A 57 2.65 -0.19 -12.00
C LEU A 57 3.79 -0.05 -10.98
N SER A 58 4.70 0.90 -11.20
CA SER A 58 5.79 1.19 -10.27
C SER A 58 5.27 1.64 -8.92
N TRP A 59 4.22 2.47 -8.91
CA TRP A 59 3.56 2.91 -7.69
C TRP A 59 2.94 1.74 -6.93
N GLY A 60 2.24 0.83 -7.61
CA GLY A 60 1.66 -0.37 -6.99
C GLY A 60 2.72 -1.30 -6.37
N ALA A 61 3.84 -1.48 -7.06
CA ALA A 61 4.96 -2.28 -6.57
C ALA A 61 5.63 -1.63 -5.33
N ILE A 62 5.92 -0.33 -5.40
CA ILE A 62 6.50 0.42 -4.26
C ILE A 62 5.58 0.44 -3.06
N ASP A 63 4.28 0.65 -3.27
CA ASP A 63 3.32 0.64 -2.18
C ASP A 63 3.32 -0.71 -1.43
N GLY A 64 3.48 -1.82 -2.17
CA GLY A 64 3.70 -3.15 -1.61
C GLY A 64 5.00 -3.26 -0.79
N ILE A 65 6.13 -2.79 -1.34
CA ILE A 65 7.46 -2.83 -0.69
C ILE A 65 7.47 -2.01 0.60
N ILE A 66 7.01 -0.76 0.55
CA ILE A 66 6.96 0.14 1.72
C ILE A 66 6.01 -0.42 2.77
N SER A 67 4.86 -0.95 2.35
CA SER A 67 3.92 -1.61 3.28
C SER A 67 4.55 -2.84 3.93
N ASN A 68 5.39 -3.60 3.21
CA ASN A 68 6.09 -4.74 3.78
C ASN A 68 7.13 -4.28 4.82
N TYR A 69 7.90 -3.24 4.53
CA TYR A 69 8.93 -2.71 5.42
C TYR A 69 8.35 -2.14 6.72
N LEU A 70 7.36 -1.24 6.62
CA LEU A 70 6.78 -0.55 7.78
C LEU A 70 6.04 -1.48 8.74
N TYR A 71 5.50 -2.57 8.22
CA TYR A 71 4.64 -3.46 8.97
C TYR A 71 5.18 -4.91 9.03
N LYS A 72 6.49 -5.08 8.82
CA LYS A 72 7.19 -6.38 8.86
C LYS A 72 6.93 -7.16 10.14
N HIS A 73 6.73 -6.44 11.25
CA HIS A 73 6.50 -7.00 12.57
C HIS A 73 5.03 -7.37 12.86
N GLU A 74 4.09 -6.91 12.03
CA GLU A 74 2.69 -7.29 12.15
C GLU A 74 2.48 -8.65 11.46
N LYS A 75 2.62 -9.74 12.23
CA LYS A 75 2.50 -11.14 11.78
C LYS A 75 1.05 -11.58 11.47
N PHE A 76 0.14 -10.66 11.18
CA PHE A 76 -1.25 -11.03 10.95
C PHE A 76 -1.46 -11.44 9.48
N PHE A 77 -1.72 -12.71 9.25
CA PHE A 77 -2.40 -13.18 8.05
C PHE A 77 -3.81 -12.55 8.04
N PRO A 78 -4.31 -11.95 6.94
CA PRO A 78 -3.84 -12.06 5.54
C PRO A 78 -2.91 -10.93 5.06
N TYR A 79 -2.45 -10.02 5.93
CA TYR A 79 -1.80 -8.77 5.50
C TYR A 79 -0.46 -8.96 4.82
N GLN A 80 0.33 -9.96 5.22
CA GLN A 80 1.59 -10.26 4.54
C GLN A 80 1.35 -10.76 3.11
N PHE A 81 0.37 -11.65 2.92
CA PHE A 81 -0.01 -12.17 1.60
C PHE A 81 -0.44 -11.05 0.66
N ILE A 82 -1.27 -10.13 1.15
CA ILE A 82 -1.75 -8.98 0.39
C ILE A 82 -0.60 -8.03 -0.02
N ARG A 83 0.41 -7.85 0.84
CA ARG A 83 1.57 -6.99 0.57
C ARG A 83 2.48 -7.58 -0.49
N TYR A 84 2.86 -8.84 -0.35
CA TYR A 84 3.68 -9.51 -1.37
C TYR A 84 2.92 -9.67 -2.68
N GLY A 85 1.63 -10.01 -2.60
CA GLY A 85 0.78 -10.12 -3.76
C GLY A 85 0.66 -8.80 -4.54
N ARG A 86 0.71 -7.63 -3.89
CA ARG A 86 0.78 -6.34 -4.62
C ARG A 86 2.04 -6.21 -5.47
N ILE A 87 3.20 -6.59 -4.92
CA ILE A 87 4.46 -6.52 -5.66
C ILE A 87 4.42 -7.48 -6.85
N VAL A 88 4.03 -8.73 -6.59
CA VAL A 88 3.95 -9.78 -7.60
C VAL A 88 2.91 -9.44 -8.68
N ALA A 89 1.73 -8.95 -8.31
CA ALA A 89 0.67 -8.63 -9.26
C ALA A 89 1.07 -7.47 -10.19
N ASN A 90 1.73 -6.43 -9.67
CA ASN A 90 2.20 -5.31 -10.51
C ASN A 90 3.37 -5.73 -11.42
N LEU A 91 4.26 -6.62 -10.95
CA LEU A 91 5.30 -7.20 -11.81
C LEU A 91 4.72 -8.18 -12.85
N ALA A 92 3.66 -8.90 -12.52
CA ALA A 92 2.97 -9.84 -13.40
C ALA A 92 2.25 -9.17 -14.58
N TRP A 93 2.21 -7.83 -14.65
CA TRP A 93 1.76 -7.09 -15.83
C TRP A 93 2.43 -7.56 -17.12
N VAL A 94 3.72 -7.90 -17.05
CA VAL A 94 4.49 -8.42 -18.20
C VAL A 94 3.87 -9.69 -18.77
N VAL A 95 3.22 -10.49 -17.93
CA VAL A 95 2.55 -11.75 -18.30
C VAL A 95 1.08 -11.51 -18.66
N SER A 96 0.37 -10.72 -17.84
CA SER A 96 -1.03 -10.40 -18.10
C SER A 96 -1.39 -9.03 -17.52
N PRO A 97 -1.95 -8.13 -18.35
CA PRO A 97 -2.32 -6.79 -17.90
C PRO A 97 -3.52 -6.79 -16.93
N ILE A 98 -4.31 -7.86 -16.94
CA ILE A 98 -5.51 -8.00 -16.11
C ILE A 98 -5.16 -8.23 -14.64
N ILE A 99 -4.05 -8.92 -14.36
CA ILE A 99 -3.66 -9.31 -13.00
C ILE A 99 -3.52 -8.10 -12.06
N PRO A 100 -2.74 -7.06 -12.36
CA PRO A 100 -2.62 -5.90 -11.46
C PRO A 100 -3.89 -5.07 -11.38
N ILE A 101 -4.74 -5.06 -12.41
CA ILE A 101 -6.04 -4.39 -12.36
C ILE A 101 -6.91 -5.03 -11.29
N VAL A 102 -7.17 -6.34 -11.43
CA VAL A 102 -8.01 -7.10 -10.52
C VAL A 102 -7.42 -7.09 -9.11
N TRP A 103 -6.11 -7.24 -8.99
CA TRP A 103 -5.43 -7.26 -7.70
C TRP A 103 -5.49 -5.90 -6.97
N ASN A 104 -5.19 -4.79 -7.65
CA ASN A 104 -5.18 -3.46 -7.02
C ASN A 104 -6.61 -3.04 -6.59
N ILE A 105 -7.62 -3.34 -7.41
CA ILE A 105 -9.04 -3.08 -7.07
C ILE A 105 -9.48 -4.02 -5.92
N GLY A 106 -9.24 -5.32 -6.06
CA GLY A 106 -9.64 -6.34 -5.09
C GLY A 106 -9.01 -6.12 -3.72
N ASP A 107 -7.70 -5.87 -3.65
CA ASP A 107 -7.01 -5.52 -2.40
C ASP A 107 -7.56 -4.22 -1.80
N GLY A 108 -7.79 -3.20 -2.63
CA GLY A 108 -8.35 -1.93 -2.20
C GLY A 108 -9.72 -2.08 -1.54
N ILE A 109 -10.64 -2.82 -2.17
CA ILE A 109 -11.99 -3.10 -1.67
C ILE A 109 -11.94 -3.99 -0.43
N TYR A 110 -11.16 -5.07 -0.46
CA TYR A 110 -11.00 -5.99 0.67
C TYR A 110 -10.45 -5.25 1.90
N SER A 111 -9.45 -4.40 1.69
CA SER A 111 -8.89 -3.54 2.73
C SER A 111 -9.92 -2.55 3.28
N LEU A 112 -10.82 -1.99 2.48
CA LEU A 112 -11.89 -1.12 2.98
C LEU A 112 -12.91 -1.91 3.82
N HIS A 113 -13.27 -3.11 3.38
CA HIS A 113 -14.26 -3.94 4.07
C HIS A 113 -13.78 -4.36 5.46
N ILE A 114 -12.55 -4.89 5.56
CA ILE A 114 -12.00 -5.35 6.85
C ILE A 114 -11.73 -4.19 7.82
N TYR A 115 -11.43 -3.00 7.31
CA TYR A 115 -11.02 -1.87 8.11
C TYR A 115 -11.97 -0.67 8.00
N SER A 116 -13.27 -0.93 7.92
CA SER A 116 -14.32 0.09 7.87
C SER A 116 -14.28 1.09 9.04
N LYS A 117 -13.67 0.71 10.17
CA LYS A 117 -13.47 1.56 11.36
C LYS A 117 -12.16 2.37 11.37
N ALA A 118 -11.38 2.32 10.29
CA ALA A 118 -10.13 3.09 10.18
C ALA A 118 -10.39 4.57 9.89
N GLU A 119 -9.52 5.45 10.39
CA GLU A 119 -9.61 6.89 10.13
C GLU A 119 -9.37 7.19 8.63
N GLY A 120 -9.98 8.26 8.11
CA GLY A 120 -10.02 8.55 6.66
C GLY A 120 -8.65 8.59 5.95
N ILE A 121 -7.57 8.91 6.68
CA ILE A 121 -6.21 8.96 6.15
C ILE A 121 -5.67 7.56 5.80
N GLU A 122 -6.04 6.52 6.55
CA GLU A 122 -5.68 5.14 6.21
C GLU A 122 -6.49 4.63 5.01
N ASN A 123 -7.73 5.10 4.87
CA ASN A 123 -8.56 4.83 3.70
C ASN A 123 -7.99 5.47 2.43
N LEU A 124 -7.23 6.56 2.54
CA LEU A 124 -6.61 7.24 1.38
C LEU A 124 -5.66 6.32 0.61
N SER A 125 -4.88 5.48 1.30
CA SER A 125 -4.05 4.45 0.68
C SER A 125 -4.86 3.30 0.06
N ARG A 126 -6.08 3.06 0.51
CA ARG A 126 -6.97 2.01 -0.01
C ARG A 126 -7.71 2.50 -1.24
N TYR A 127 -8.29 3.70 -1.17
CA TYR A 127 -8.84 4.39 -2.32
C TYR A 127 -7.79 4.63 -3.41
N GLY A 128 -6.56 5.01 -3.03
CA GLY A 128 -5.45 5.12 -3.98
C GLY A 128 -5.15 3.82 -4.72
N ARG A 129 -5.33 2.65 -4.09
CA ARG A 129 -5.18 1.34 -4.74
C ARG A 129 -6.32 1.04 -5.72
N ILE A 130 -7.56 1.33 -5.31
CA ILE A 130 -8.73 1.20 -6.20
C ILE A 130 -8.59 2.12 -7.41
N LEU A 131 -8.21 3.38 -7.18
CA LEU A 131 -7.95 4.35 -8.24
C LEU A 131 -6.82 3.90 -9.16
N ASN A 132 -5.71 3.38 -8.61
CA ASN A 132 -4.62 2.85 -9.41
C ASN A 132 -5.09 1.70 -10.32
N GLY A 133 -5.82 0.74 -9.77
CA GLY A 133 -6.37 -0.37 -10.55
C GLY A 133 -7.41 0.08 -11.60
N GLY A 134 -8.28 1.04 -11.25
CA GLY A 134 -9.25 1.61 -12.19
C GLY A 134 -8.60 2.40 -13.33
N LEU A 135 -7.57 3.19 -13.03
CA LEU A 135 -6.77 3.89 -14.05
C LEU A 135 -6.03 2.91 -14.93
N LEU A 136 -5.46 1.84 -14.37
CA LEU A 136 -4.87 0.76 -15.16
C LEU A 136 -5.91 0.13 -16.08
N ALA A 137 -7.13 -0.14 -15.61
CA ALA A 137 -8.21 -0.68 -16.45
C ALA A 137 -8.53 0.25 -17.63
N LEU A 138 -8.77 1.54 -17.36
CA LEU A 138 -9.10 2.55 -18.37
C LEU A 138 -8.01 2.79 -19.40
N LEU A 139 -6.75 2.57 -19.05
CA LEU A 139 -5.64 2.74 -19.98
C LEU A 139 -5.36 1.46 -20.77
N THR A 140 -5.88 0.31 -20.32
CA THR A 140 -5.62 -1.01 -20.92
C THR A 140 -6.64 -1.37 -22.00
N PHE A 141 -7.89 -0.94 -21.83
CA PHE A 141 -9.01 -1.15 -22.73
C PHE A 141 -9.48 0.20 -23.28
#